data_AF-A0A3L6VTM2-F1
#
_entry.id   AF-A0A3L6VTM2-F1
#
_cell.length_a   1.000
_cell.length_b   1.000
_cell.length_c   1.000
_cell.angle_alpha   90.00
_cell.angle_beta   90.00
_cell.angle_gamma   90.00
#
_symmetry.space_group_name_H-M   'P 1'
#
loop_
_entity.id
_entity.type
_entity.pdbx_description
1 polymer ?
#
loop_
_entity_poly.entity_id
_entity_poly.type
_entity_poly.pdbx_seq_one_letter_code
_entity_poly.pdbx_strand_id
1 'polypeptide(L)'
;MTLERFVAEAAGCIKPSADSLTGAMDFLDDDYDEGIVEDTAAARLHDDDSVGTAAVKPKKVNAFRKRQREELTYLRSKVREMETDLERLQDKHAKFASNLTPWKILATQLRAEKDRAVQDNAAWRAALQDQIEFGNALHAILKKRPRLSMIPTLGDAQWKMLNLPADPVARRDTAAAIVDQQYRLLPSVLVSTGLMKQTTNVTSCIPKSWHDDLLVVEAAACRYYEGSDFQLWAQMFWMVLTGELHLAVASPTLV
;
A
#
# COMPACT_ATOMS: atom_id res chain seq x y z
N MET A 1 -21.00 -6.87 21.07
CA MET A 1 -19.72 -7.60 20.94
C MET A 1 -18.92 -7.32 22.19
N THR A 2 -18.75 -8.31 23.06
CA THR A 2 -18.16 -8.18 24.40
C THR A 2 -16.63 -8.14 24.34
N LEU A 3 -16.00 -7.34 25.21
CA LEU A 3 -14.55 -7.12 25.35
C LEU A 3 -13.73 -8.43 25.44
N GLU A 4 -14.32 -9.51 25.96
CA GLU A 4 -13.76 -10.86 26.00
C GLU A 4 -13.35 -11.39 24.62
N ARG A 5 -14.12 -11.04 23.57
CA ARG A 5 -13.88 -11.50 22.19
C ARG A 5 -12.67 -10.79 21.56
N PHE A 6 -12.39 -9.55 21.95
CA PHE A 6 -11.26 -8.77 21.46
C PHE A 6 -9.93 -9.23 22.10
N VAL A 7 -9.98 -9.65 23.37
CA VAL A 7 -8.81 -10.22 24.07
C VAL A 7 -8.45 -11.61 23.52
N ALA A 8 -9.45 -12.43 23.17
CA ALA A 8 -9.21 -13.72 22.52
C ALA A 8 -8.65 -13.57 21.09
N GLU A 9 -9.07 -12.55 20.35
CA GLU A 9 -8.59 -12.25 19.00
C GLU A 9 -7.15 -11.68 19.02
N ALA A 10 -6.82 -10.85 20.03
CA ALA A 10 -5.46 -10.34 20.22
C ALA A 10 -4.46 -11.43 20.68
N ALA A 11 -4.91 -12.43 21.44
CA ALA A 11 -4.08 -13.57 21.85
C ALA A 11 -3.77 -14.53 20.68
N GLY A 12 -4.61 -14.56 19.64
CA GLY A 12 -4.42 -15.40 18.45
C GLY A 12 -3.40 -14.86 17.43
N CYS A 13 -3.02 -13.58 17.54
CA CYS A 13 -2.12 -12.91 16.58
C CYS A 13 -0.62 -13.00 16.89
N ILE A 14 -0.23 -13.71 17.97
CA ILE A 14 1.17 -13.99 18.27
C ILE A 14 1.47 -15.46 17.92
N LYS A 15 1.51 -15.75 16.61
CA LYS A 15 2.35 -16.86 16.13
C LYS A 15 3.75 -16.29 15.95
N PRO A 16 4.78 -16.79 16.63
CA PRO A 16 6.14 -16.51 16.21
C PRO A 16 6.31 -17.10 14.82
N SER A 17 6.45 -16.25 13.81
CA SER A 17 6.90 -16.65 12.49
C SER A 17 8.30 -17.25 12.65
N ALA A 18 8.38 -18.59 12.60
CA ALA A 18 9.61 -19.35 12.66
C ALA A 18 10.29 -19.48 11.28
N ASP A 19 9.82 -18.74 10.27
CA ASP A 19 10.20 -18.95 8.86
C ASP A 19 11.26 -17.97 8.32
N SER A 20 12.17 -17.43 9.15
CA SER A 20 13.23 -16.53 8.64
C SER A 20 14.66 -16.83 9.10
N LEU A 21 14.94 -17.98 9.72
CA LEU A 21 16.31 -18.31 10.16
C LEU A 21 16.80 -19.73 9.81
N THR A 22 16.19 -20.40 8.84
CA THR A 22 16.70 -21.64 8.24
C THR A 22 17.18 -21.36 6.81
N GLY A 23 18.25 -20.56 6.71
CA GLY A 23 18.80 -20.16 5.40
C GLY A 23 20.28 -19.77 5.50
N ALA A 24 21.07 -20.47 6.30
CA ALA A 24 22.53 -20.36 6.30
C ALA A 24 23.20 -21.50 7.10
N MET A 25 22.71 -22.73 6.98
CA MET A 25 23.38 -23.90 7.59
C MET A 25 23.37 -25.13 6.68
N ASP A 26 23.55 -24.88 5.38
CA ASP A 26 23.92 -25.87 4.37
C ASP A 26 25.21 -25.37 3.69
N PHE A 27 26.35 -25.52 4.36
CA PHE A 27 27.64 -25.61 3.68
C PHE A 27 28.69 -26.21 4.62
N LEU A 28 29.25 -27.35 4.19
CA LEU A 28 30.33 -28.15 4.77
C LEU A 28 29.90 -29.31 5.69
N ASP A 29 29.08 -30.20 5.14
CA ASP A 29 29.45 -31.62 5.17
C ASP A 29 30.13 -31.92 3.83
N ASP A 30 31.46 -32.05 3.83
CA ASP A 30 32.22 -32.95 2.95
C ASP A 30 33.72 -32.90 3.30
N ASP A 31 34.28 -34.11 3.41
CA ASP A 31 35.69 -34.50 3.39
C ASP A 31 36.56 -34.19 4.62
N TYR A 32 36.47 -35.07 5.63
CA TYR A 32 37.66 -35.53 6.36
C TYR A 32 37.57 -37.04 6.65
N ASP A 33 37.66 -37.82 5.58
CA ASP A 33 38.27 -39.16 5.56
C ASP A 33 39.75 -38.91 5.16
N GLU A 34 40.82 -39.57 5.60
CA GLU A 34 41.05 -40.87 6.20
C GLU A 34 42.50 -40.80 6.78
N GLY A 35 42.86 -41.63 7.77
CA GLY A 35 44.29 -41.80 8.11
C GLY A 35 44.64 -42.11 9.57
N ILE A 36 43.87 -42.96 10.23
CA ILE A 36 44.40 -43.75 11.35
C ILE A 36 45.35 -44.78 10.74
N VAL A 37 46.65 -44.64 10.98
CA VAL A 37 47.59 -45.76 10.87
C VAL A 37 47.72 -46.34 12.27
N GLU A 38 46.89 -47.33 12.58
CA GLU A 38 47.16 -48.29 13.65
C GLU A 38 48.29 -49.20 13.17
N ASP A 39 49.45 -49.13 13.84
CA ASP A 39 50.45 -50.19 13.78
C ASP A 39 50.25 -51.06 15.02
N THR A 40 49.63 -52.22 14.82
CA THR A 40 49.42 -53.23 15.86
C THR A 40 50.66 -54.12 15.95
N ALA A 41 51.35 -54.06 17.09
CA ALA A 41 52.30 -55.11 17.46
C ALA A 41 52.20 -55.38 18.97
N ALA A 42 51.23 -56.22 19.34
CA ALA A 42 51.33 -56.96 20.58
C ALA A 42 52.40 -58.06 20.43
N ALA A 43 53.51 -57.89 21.12
CA ALA A 43 54.12 -58.87 22.03
C ALA A 43 55.65 -58.75 22.05
N ARG A 44 56.17 -58.37 23.23
CA ARG A 44 57.27 -59.01 23.99
C ARG A 44 58.11 -57.96 24.69
N LEU A 45 57.93 -57.89 26.02
CA LEU A 45 58.98 -57.46 26.93
C LEU A 45 60.05 -58.56 26.95
N HIS A 46 61.26 -58.21 26.55
CA HIS A 46 62.50 -58.84 27.02
C HIS A 46 63.47 -57.69 27.29
N ASP A 47 63.99 -57.64 28.52
CA ASP A 47 65.11 -56.78 28.93
C ASP A 47 66.33 -57.02 28.02
N ASP A 48 67.01 -55.94 27.61
CA ASP A 48 68.46 -55.74 27.83
C ASP A 48 68.91 -54.32 27.40
N ASP A 49 70.00 -53.89 28.02
CA ASP A 49 70.71 -52.61 27.99
C ASP A 49 71.01 -51.97 26.62
N SER A 50 71.10 -50.63 26.58
CA SER A 50 72.32 -49.91 26.14
C SER A 50 72.11 -48.39 26.00
N VAL A 51 73.08 -47.66 26.54
CA VAL A 51 73.26 -46.21 26.58
C VAL A 51 73.38 -45.58 25.19
N GLY A 52 72.75 -44.40 24.99
CA GLY A 52 72.94 -43.60 23.78
C GLY A 52 72.42 -42.16 23.92
N THR A 53 73.24 -41.29 24.49
CA THR A 53 73.06 -39.84 24.55
C THR A 53 73.06 -39.22 23.15
N ALA A 54 71.98 -38.53 22.78
CA ALA A 54 72.00 -37.58 21.65
C ALA A 54 71.12 -36.36 21.93
N ALA A 55 71.77 -35.24 22.21
CA ALA A 55 71.17 -33.95 22.44
C ALA A 55 70.41 -33.44 21.20
N VAL A 56 69.10 -33.21 21.32
CA VAL A 56 68.27 -32.63 20.26
C VAL A 56 68.11 -31.13 20.49
N LYS A 57 68.62 -30.33 19.56
CA LYS A 57 68.49 -28.86 19.53
C LYS A 57 66.99 -28.46 19.42
N PRO A 58 66.50 -27.45 20.16
CA PRO A 58 65.07 -27.15 20.20
C PRO A 58 64.61 -26.52 18.87
N LYS A 59 63.66 -27.19 18.21
CA LYS A 59 62.99 -26.70 16.99
C LYS A 59 62.12 -25.48 17.34
N LYS A 60 62.34 -24.36 16.65
CA LYS A 60 61.61 -23.08 16.77
C LYS A 60 60.12 -23.13 16.37
N VAL A 61 59.55 -24.31 16.11
CA VAL A 61 58.16 -24.54 15.68
C VAL A 61 57.14 -24.37 16.83
N ASN A 62 57.61 -24.26 18.08
CA ASN A 62 56.73 -24.22 19.24
C ASN A 62 56.11 -22.85 19.55
N ALA A 63 56.69 -21.73 19.07
CA ALA A 63 56.19 -20.40 19.45
C ALA A 63 54.86 -20.03 18.76
N PHE A 64 54.73 -20.32 17.46
CA PHE A 64 53.51 -20.02 16.70
C PHE A 64 52.33 -20.89 17.13
N ARG A 65 52.54 -22.21 17.27
CA ARG A 65 51.51 -23.15 17.75
C ARG A 65 51.10 -22.84 19.20
N LYS A 66 52.03 -22.36 20.04
CA LYS A 66 51.74 -21.90 21.40
C LYS A 66 50.87 -20.64 21.37
N ARG A 67 51.23 -19.63 20.58
CA ARG A 67 50.44 -18.40 20.42
C ARG A 67 49.02 -18.68 19.92
N GLN A 68 48.86 -19.57 18.93
CA GLN A 68 47.56 -19.93 18.42
C GLN A 68 46.70 -20.67 19.46
N ARG A 69 47.30 -21.54 20.29
CA ARG A 69 46.59 -22.17 21.41
C ARG A 69 46.18 -21.17 22.49
N GLU A 70 47.07 -20.23 22.82
CA GLU A 70 46.79 -19.16 23.79
C GLU A 70 45.66 -18.25 23.29
N GLU A 71 45.67 -17.89 22.01
CA GLU A 71 44.63 -17.11 21.37
C GLU A 71 43.29 -17.85 21.32
N LEU A 72 43.28 -19.13 20.96
CA LEU A 72 42.07 -19.96 21.00
C LEU A 72 41.51 -20.06 22.43
N THR A 73 42.38 -20.16 23.43
CA THR A 73 41.99 -20.21 24.85
C THR A 73 41.43 -18.87 25.30
N TYR A 74 42.06 -17.76 24.89
CA TYR A 74 41.58 -16.40 25.15
C TYR A 74 40.19 -16.18 24.54
N LEU A 75 40.01 -16.46 23.24
CA LEU A 75 38.70 -16.33 22.57
C LEU A 75 37.64 -17.20 23.25
N ARG A 76 37.93 -18.45 23.61
CA ARG A 76 36.99 -19.31 24.34
C ARG A 76 36.63 -18.75 25.72
N SER A 77 37.59 -18.18 26.42
CA SER A 77 37.33 -17.52 27.70
C SER A 77 36.47 -16.27 27.54
N LYS A 78 36.69 -15.50 26.46
CA LYS A 78 35.94 -14.29 26.17
C LYS A 78 34.51 -14.57 25.71
N VAL A 79 34.32 -15.62 24.91
CA VAL A 79 32.99 -16.12 24.55
C VAL A 79 32.23 -16.52 25.81
N ARG A 80 32.86 -17.28 26.71
CA ARG A 80 32.24 -17.66 27.98
C ARG A 80 31.89 -16.45 28.85
N GLU A 81 32.75 -15.45 28.92
CA GLU A 81 32.46 -14.19 29.62
C GLU A 81 31.25 -13.48 29.01
N MET A 82 31.21 -13.32 27.68
CA MET A 82 30.09 -12.70 26.98
C MET A 82 28.79 -13.50 27.12
N GLU A 83 28.85 -14.83 27.10
CA GLU A 83 27.71 -15.72 27.35
C GLU A 83 27.17 -15.52 28.78
N THR A 84 28.05 -15.47 29.79
CA THR A 84 27.62 -15.21 31.17
C THR A 84 27.03 -13.81 31.36
N ASP A 85 27.54 -12.81 30.63
CA ASP A 85 26.97 -11.47 30.65
C ASP A 85 25.61 -11.40 29.96
N LEU A 86 25.42 -12.16 28.87
CA LEU A 86 24.13 -12.31 28.20
C LEU A 86 23.12 -12.99 29.11
N GLU A 87 23.47 -14.10 29.76
CA GLU A 87 22.59 -14.78 30.73
C GLU A 87 22.19 -13.83 31.85
N ARG A 88 23.14 -13.08 32.43
CA ARG A 88 22.86 -12.08 33.47
C ARG A 88 21.93 -10.97 33.00
N LEU A 89 22.06 -10.50 31.77
CA LEU A 89 21.19 -9.48 31.20
C LEU A 89 19.80 -10.03 30.89
N GLN A 90 19.72 -11.25 30.37
CA GLN A 90 18.45 -11.95 30.13
C GLN A 90 17.71 -12.21 31.44
N ASP A 91 18.38 -12.65 32.50
CA ASP A 91 17.79 -12.84 33.82
C ASP A 91 17.24 -11.54 34.41
N LYS A 92 17.98 -10.44 34.26
CA LYS A 92 17.50 -9.12 34.66
C LYS A 92 16.28 -8.72 33.85
N HIS A 93 16.29 -8.95 32.54
CA HIS A 93 15.16 -8.67 31.67
C HIS A 93 13.93 -9.52 32.03
N ALA A 94 14.11 -10.81 32.32
CA ALA A 94 13.04 -11.71 32.74
C ALA A 94 12.42 -11.29 34.08
N LYS A 95 13.25 -10.90 35.06
CA LYS A 95 12.79 -10.34 36.33
C LYS A 95 12.10 -8.99 36.16
N PHE A 96 12.54 -8.17 35.21
CA PHE A 96 11.82 -6.94 34.88
C PHE A 96 10.48 -7.26 34.25
N ALA A 97 10.44 -8.14 33.25
CA ALA A 97 9.25 -8.60 32.53
C ALA A 97 8.19 -9.18 33.47
N SER A 98 8.59 -9.98 34.47
CA SER A 98 7.67 -10.51 35.49
C SER A 98 7.07 -9.44 36.40
N ASN A 99 7.68 -8.26 36.47
CA ASN A 99 7.23 -7.11 37.26
C ASN A 99 6.52 -6.03 36.43
N LEU A 100 6.32 -6.23 35.11
CA LEU A 100 5.48 -5.32 34.33
C LEU A 100 4.01 -5.59 34.66
N THR A 101 3.35 -4.59 35.24
CA THR A 101 1.91 -4.63 35.38
C THR A 101 1.26 -4.63 33.98
N PRO A 102 0.15 -5.37 33.76
CA PRO A 102 -0.56 -5.39 32.49
C PRO A 102 -0.88 -3.97 31.96
N TRP A 103 -1.17 -3.04 32.86
CA TRP A 103 -1.40 -1.63 32.57
C TRP A 103 -0.18 -0.90 32.02
N LYS A 104 1.03 -1.22 32.48
CA LYS A 104 2.27 -0.62 31.95
C LYS A 104 2.52 -1.07 30.52
N ILE A 105 2.30 -2.35 30.22
CA ILE A 105 2.43 -2.89 28.86
C ILE A 105 1.42 -2.19 27.94
N LEU A 106 0.15 -2.12 28.35
CA LEU A 106 -0.91 -1.47 27.59
C LEU A 106 -0.64 0.03 27.39
N ALA A 107 -0.17 0.74 28.42
CA ALA A 107 0.19 2.15 28.31
C ALA A 107 1.35 2.38 27.33
N THR A 108 2.35 1.49 27.29
CA THR A 108 3.45 1.58 26.32
C THR A 108 2.98 1.31 24.89
N GLN A 109 2.09 0.34 24.69
CA GLN A 109 1.50 0.05 23.39
C GLN A 109 0.67 1.22 22.88
N LEU A 110 -0.26 1.74 23.71
CA LEU A 110 -1.09 2.89 23.36
C LEU A 110 -0.26 4.14 23.05
N ARG A 111 0.87 4.35 23.76
CA ARG A 111 1.79 5.44 23.44
C ARG A 111 2.42 5.26 22.06
N ALA A 112 2.92 4.06 21.76
CA ALA A 112 3.51 3.76 20.46
C ALA A 112 2.49 3.92 19.30
N GLU A 113 1.25 3.48 19.51
CA GLU A 113 0.15 3.66 18.56
C GLU A 113 -0.20 5.14 18.37
N LYS A 114 -0.31 5.91 19.46
CA LYS A 114 -0.54 7.36 19.41
C LYS A 114 0.56 8.06 18.63
N ASP A 115 1.81 7.72 18.90
CA ASP A 115 2.96 8.36 18.26
C ASP A 115 3.01 8.02 16.77
N ARG A 116 2.70 6.77 16.39
CA ARG A 116 2.55 6.38 14.99
C ARG A 116 1.42 7.15 14.30
N ALA A 117 0.24 7.24 14.92
CA ALA A 117 -0.88 7.99 14.36
C ALA A 117 -0.55 9.48 14.19
N VAL A 118 0.21 10.08 15.10
CA VAL A 118 0.67 11.48 14.99
C VAL A 118 1.66 11.66 13.82
N GLN A 119 2.59 10.71 13.66
CA GLN A 119 3.55 10.73 12.54
C GLN A 119 2.84 10.58 11.20
N ASP A 120 1.92 9.61 11.09
CA ASP A 120 1.13 9.41 9.89
C ASP A 120 0.33 10.67 9.56
N ASN A 121 -0.36 11.24 10.54
CA ASN A 121 -1.13 12.46 10.34
C ASN A 121 -0.26 13.64 9.88
N ALA A 122 0.96 13.77 10.42
CA ALA A 122 1.91 14.78 9.95
C ALA A 122 2.31 14.55 8.48
N ALA A 123 2.56 13.30 8.08
CA ALA A 123 2.86 12.95 6.70
C ALA A 123 1.68 13.26 5.75
N TRP A 124 0.45 12.90 6.14
CA TRP A 124 -0.75 13.21 5.36
C TRP A 124 -0.98 14.72 5.21
N ARG A 125 -0.74 15.50 6.28
CA ARG A 125 -0.84 16.97 6.22
C ARG A 125 0.22 17.57 5.29
N ALA A 126 1.45 17.06 5.31
CA ALA A 126 2.50 17.51 4.40
C ALA A 126 2.13 17.22 2.94
N ALA A 127 1.69 15.99 2.64
CA ALA A 127 1.25 15.63 1.29
C ALA A 127 0.05 16.48 0.81
N LEU A 128 -0.89 16.80 1.70
CA LEU A 128 -2.00 17.70 1.39
C LEU A 128 -1.52 19.12 1.09
N GLN A 129 -0.57 19.63 1.87
CA GLN A 129 0.03 20.94 1.65
C GLN A 129 0.74 21.00 0.29
N ASP A 130 1.50 19.96 -0.08
CA ASP A 130 2.16 19.87 -1.39
C ASP A 130 1.13 19.91 -2.54
N GLN A 131 -0.01 19.23 -2.38
CA GLN A 131 -1.09 19.25 -3.38
C GLN A 131 -1.75 20.64 -3.49
N ILE A 132 -1.95 21.32 -2.36
CA ILE A 132 -2.47 22.69 -2.35
C ILE A 132 -1.49 23.63 -3.07
N GLU A 133 -0.19 23.51 -2.79
CA GLU A 133 0.85 24.30 -3.46
C GLU A 133 0.91 24.02 -4.96
N PHE A 134 0.81 22.74 -5.36
CA PHE A 134 0.71 22.35 -6.76
C PHE A 134 -0.52 22.95 -7.44
N GLY A 135 -1.69 22.87 -6.79
CA GLY A 135 -2.93 23.47 -7.28
C GLY A 135 -2.81 24.98 -7.44
N ASN A 136 -2.19 25.67 -6.48
CA ASN A 136 -1.94 27.11 -6.55
C ASN A 136 -0.97 27.47 -7.68
N ALA A 137 0.09 26.70 -7.89
CA ALA A 137 1.02 26.88 -8.99
C ALA A 137 0.32 26.70 -10.34
N LEU A 138 -0.49 25.65 -10.48
CA LEU A 138 -1.29 25.41 -11.67
C LEU A 138 -2.28 26.55 -11.92
N HIS A 139 -2.99 27.00 -10.89
CA HIS A 139 -3.91 28.12 -10.97
C HIS A 139 -3.18 29.41 -11.40
N ALA A 140 -1.98 29.68 -10.87
CA ALA A 140 -1.17 30.82 -11.28
C ALA A 140 -0.73 30.73 -12.76
N ILE A 141 -0.42 29.54 -13.26
CA ILE A 141 -0.12 29.30 -14.68
C ILE A 141 -1.38 29.55 -15.53
N LEU A 142 -2.52 28.98 -15.15
CA LEU A 142 -3.78 29.09 -15.89
C LEU A 142 -4.32 30.53 -15.90
N LYS A 143 -4.17 31.28 -14.80
CA LYS A 143 -4.55 32.69 -14.70
C LYS A 143 -3.78 33.59 -15.67
N LYS A 144 -2.54 33.24 -16.03
CA LYS A 144 -1.75 33.93 -17.06
C LYS A 144 -2.26 33.66 -18.49
N ARG A 145 -3.35 32.89 -18.65
CA ARG A 145 -4.01 32.52 -19.91
C ARG A 145 -2.98 32.05 -20.95
N PRO A 146 -2.31 30.90 -20.70
CA PRO A 146 -1.40 30.33 -21.68
C PRO A 146 -2.16 30.15 -22.99
N ARG A 147 -1.56 30.56 -24.12
CA ARG A 147 -2.14 30.37 -25.45
C ARG A 147 -2.16 28.88 -25.79
N LEU A 148 -3.13 28.15 -25.24
CA LEU A 148 -3.36 26.72 -25.47
C LEU A 148 -3.65 26.40 -26.95
N SER A 149 -3.94 27.42 -27.76
CA SER A 149 -4.04 27.34 -29.22
C SER A 149 -2.74 26.95 -29.93
N MET A 150 -1.59 26.99 -29.24
CA MET A 150 -0.30 26.58 -29.81
C MET A 150 0.01 25.09 -29.62
N ILE A 151 -0.85 24.33 -28.93
CA ILE A 151 -0.73 22.88 -28.83
C ILE A 151 -1.38 22.30 -30.10
N PRO A 152 -0.61 21.71 -31.05
CA PRO A 152 -1.12 21.30 -32.36
C PRO A 152 -2.29 20.31 -32.28
N THR A 153 -2.43 19.58 -31.17
CA THR A 153 -3.50 18.61 -30.94
C THR A 153 -4.86 19.20 -30.52
N LEU A 154 -4.94 20.53 -30.28
CA LEU A 154 -6.20 21.19 -29.89
C LEU A 154 -6.96 21.79 -31.07
N GLY A 155 -6.31 21.99 -32.23
CA GLY A 155 -6.96 22.48 -33.45
C GLY A 155 -8.07 21.55 -33.95
N ASP A 156 -7.84 20.23 -33.83
CA ASP A 156 -8.80 19.17 -34.19
C ASP A 156 -9.90 18.96 -33.14
N ALA A 157 -9.88 19.75 -32.06
CA ALA A 157 -10.74 19.60 -30.90
C ALA A 157 -11.72 20.77 -30.74
N GLN A 158 -12.12 21.45 -31.83
CA GLN A 158 -13.15 22.50 -31.75
C GLN A 158 -14.47 22.00 -31.16
N TRP A 159 -14.81 20.72 -31.35
CA TRP A 159 -15.95 20.09 -30.69
C TRP A 159 -15.82 20.10 -29.15
N LYS A 160 -14.60 20.09 -28.59
CA LYS A 160 -14.37 20.21 -27.12
C LYS A 160 -14.76 21.58 -26.59
N MET A 161 -14.84 22.60 -27.45
CA MET A 161 -15.32 23.93 -27.10
C MET A 161 -16.84 24.08 -27.32
N LEU A 162 -17.53 23.02 -27.77
CA LEU A 162 -18.98 23.00 -28.04
C LEU A 162 -19.43 24.09 -29.03
N ASN A 163 -18.55 24.47 -29.96
CA ASN A 163 -18.84 25.50 -30.95
C ASN A 163 -19.36 24.87 -32.24
N LEU A 164 -20.45 25.44 -32.78
CA LEU A 164 -21.03 25.03 -34.06
C LEU A 164 -20.52 25.94 -35.18
N PRO A 165 -19.90 25.40 -36.25
CA PRO A 165 -19.43 26.20 -37.38
C PRO A 165 -20.58 26.77 -38.21
N ALA A 166 -20.30 27.83 -38.98
CA ALA A 166 -21.29 28.48 -39.83
C ALA A 166 -21.73 27.63 -41.04
N ASP A 167 -20.80 26.86 -41.61
CA ASP A 167 -21.07 25.97 -42.74
C ASP A 167 -22.13 24.90 -42.38
N PRO A 168 -23.22 24.77 -43.15
CA PRO A 168 -24.31 23.86 -42.82
C PRO A 168 -23.93 22.38 -42.78
N VAL A 169 -22.98 21.94 -43.61
CA VAL A 169 -22.55 20.53 -43.64
C VAL A 169 -21.65 20.25 -42.43
N ALA A 170 -20.58 21.02 -42.27
CA ALA A 170 -19.68 20.89 -41.12
C ALA A 170 -20.39 21.06 -39.77
N ARG A 171 -21.45 21.88 -39.71
CA ARG A 171 -22.26 22.07 -38.50
C ARG A 171 -23.04 20.83 -38.10
N ARG A 172 -23.61 20.09 -39.06
CA ARG A 172 -24.29 18.81 -38.78
C ARG A 172 -23.29 17.79 -38.26
N ASP A 173 -22.14 17.67 -38.92
CA ASP A 173 -21.10 16.72 -38.53
C ASP A 173 -20.54 17.04 -37.14
N THR A 174 -20.31 18.33 -36.85
CA THR A 174 -19.86 18.79 -35.53
C THR A 174 -20.93 18.56 -34.46
N ALA A 175 -22.21 18.82 -34.76
CA ALA A 175 -23.29 18.56 -33.83
C ALA A 175 -23.42 17.06 -33.49
N ALA A 176 -23.33 16.19 -34.50
CA ALA A 176 -23.32 14.75 -34.30
C ALA A 176 -22.13 14.30 -33.45
N ALA A 177 -20.92 14.81 -33.73
CA ALA A 177 -19.73 14.51 -32.95
C ALA A 177 -19.83 14.97 -31.48
N ILE A 178 -20.44 16.14 -31.24
CA ILE A 178 -20.72 16.63 -29.88
C ILE A 178 -21.68 15.67 -29.17
N VAL A 179 -22.80 15.32 -29.78
CA VAL A 179 -23.81 14.42 -29.18
C VAL A 179 -23.20 13.06 -28.86
N ASP A 180 -22.46 12.46 -29.78
CA ASP A 180 -21.76 11.18 -29.58
C ASP A 180 -20.82 11.24 -28.37
N GLN A 181 -20.08 12.34 -28.24
CA GLN A 181 -19.16 12.51 -27.13
C GLN A 181 -19.89 12.72 -25.80
N GLN A 182 -20.95 13.53 -25.78
CA GLN A 182 -21.79 13.70 -24.58
C GLN A 182 -22.43 12.38 -24.16
N TYR A 183 -22.87 11.57 -25.13
CA TYR A 183 -23.39 10.23 -24.87
C TYR A 183 -22.34 9.31 -24.24
N ARG A 184 -21.08 9.37 -24.68
CA ARG A 184 -19.98 8.61 -24.04
C ARG A 184 -19.69 9.03 -22.60
N LEU A 185 -19.98 10.27 -22.23
CA LEU A 185 -19.81 10.78 -20.85
C LEU A 185 -20.96 10.37 -19.91
N LEU A 186 -22.11 9.97 -20.47
CA LEU A 186 -23.32 9.66 -19.72
C LEU A 186 -23.12 8.64 -18.59
N PRO A 187 -22.37 7.53 -18.76
CA PRO A 187 -22.09 6.61 -17.65
C PRO A 187 -21.38 7.28 -16.48
N SER A 188 -20.44 8.18 -16.74
CA SER A 188 -19.71 8.91 -15.69
C SER A 188 -20.66 9.83 -14.92
N VAL A 189 -21.57 10.52 -15.61
CA VAL A 189 -22.55 11.41 -14.98
C VAL A 189 -23.57 10.61 -14.16
N LEU A 190 -24.02 9.46 -14.67
CA LEU A 190 -24.92 8.57 -13.93
C LEU A 190 -24.26 8.02 -12.66
N VAL A 191 -22.95 7.78 -12.68
CA VAL A 191 -22.20 7.37 -11.49
C VAL A 191 -22.05 8.55 -10.51
N SER A 192 -21.67 9.75 -10.98
CA SER A 192 -21.46 10.91 -10.09
C SER A 192 -22.75 11.40 -9.43
N THR A 193 -23.88 11.28 -10.13
CA THR A 193 -25.22 11.63 -9.60
C THR A 193 -25.85 10.50 -8.79
N GLY A 194 -25.23 9.32 -8.73
CA GLY A 194 -25.76 8.14 -8.05
C GLY A 194 -26.93 7.46 -8.77
N LEU A 195 -27.29 7.90 -9.98
CA LEU A 195 -28.43 7.38 -10.74
C LEU A 195 -28.18 6.00 -11.38
N MET A 196 -26.92 5.57 -11.57
CA MET A 196 -26.60 4.32 -12.29
C MET A 196 -27.30 3.08 -11.71
N LYS A 197 -27.33 2.96 -10.37
CA LYS A 197 -27.92 1.81 -9.67
C LYS A 197 -29.35 2.07 -9.18
N GLN A 198 -29.94 3.19 -9.55
CA GLN A 198 -31.21 3.62 -8.99
C GLN A 198 -32.37 2.90 -9.66
N THR A 199 -33.16 2.17 -8.88
CA THR A 199 -34.32 1.39 -9.38
C THR A 199 -35.67 1.96 -8.93
N THR A 200 -35.66 3.00 -8.11
CA THR A 200 -36.87 3.65 -7.59
C THR A 200 -36.93 5.11 -7.99
N ASN A 201 -38.15 5.67 -7.98
CA ASN A 201 -38.39 7.08 -8.27
C ASN A 201 -37.66 7.97 -7.27
N VAL A 202 -36.70 8.76 -7.75
CA VAL A 202 -35.91 9.69 -6.92
C VAL A 202 -35.78 11.02 -7.63
N THR A 203 -35.76 12.09 -6.85
CA THR A 203 -35.36 13.43 -7.30
C THR A 203 -34.38 13.97 -6.27
N SER A 204 -33.26 14.49 -6.74
CA SER A 204 -32.23 15.12 -5.92
C SER A 204 -31.89 16.48 -6.52
N CYS A 205 -31.78 17.49 -5.66
CA CYS A 205 -31.34 18.82 -6.04
C CYS A 205 -30.24 19.24 -5.07
N ILE A 206 -29.01 19.37 -5.56
CA ILE A 206 -27.84 19.66 -4.73
C ILE A 206 -27.25 21.00 -5.18
N PRO A 207 -27.20 22.01 -4.32
CA PRO A 207 -26.49 23.24 -4.62
C PRO A 207 -24.98 22.96 -4.66
N LYS A 208 -24.31 23.40 -5.72
CA LYS A 208 -22.87 23.28 -5.95
C LYS A 208 -22.30 24.65 -6.29
N SER A 209 -21.10 24.95 -5.82
CA SER A 209 -20.32 26.06 -6.34
C SER A 209 -19.64 25.63 -7.64
N TRP A 210 -19.81 26.44 -8.68
CA TRP A 210 -19.10 26.31 -9.95
C TRP A 210 -18.22 27.55 -10.13
N HIS A 211 -17.03 27.38 -10.72
CA HIS A 211 -16.01 28.40 -11.01
C HIS A 211 -16.39 29.87 -10.70
N ASP A 212 -15.62 30.51 -9.81
CA ASP A 212 -15.75 31.92 -9.43
C ASP A 212 -17.14 32.32 -8.89
N ASP A 213 -17.52 31.76 -7.72
CA ASP A 213 -18.71 32.11 -6.92
C ASP A 213 -20.09 31.91 -7.59
N LEU A 214 -20.17 31.20 -8.72
CA LEU A 214 -21.45 30.88 -9.33
C LEU A 214 -22.12 29.71 -8.60
N LEU A 215 -23.24 29.99 -7.93
CA LEU A 215 -24.07 28.95 -7.33
C LEU A 215 -24.91 28.27 -8.43
N VAL A 216 -24.67 26.97 -8.63
CA VAL A 216 -25.41 26.13 -9.59
C VAL A 216 -26.18 25.08 -8.81
N VAL A 217 -27.38 24.72 -9.26
CA VAL A 217 -28.14 23.61 -8.71
C VAL A 217 -28.02 22.43 -9.66
N GLU A 218 -27.42 21.34 -9.17
CA GLU A 218 -27.46 20.07 -9.89
C GLU A 218 -28.75 19.34 -9.53
N ALA A 219 -29.61 19.12 -10.52
CA ALA A 219 -30.83 18.35 -10.38
C ALA A 219 -30.69 16.99 -11.08
N ALA A 220 -30.98 15.92 -10.36
CA ALA A 220 -30.94 14.54 -10.85
C ALA A 220 -32.29 13.86 -10.53
N ALA A 221 -32.92 13.25 -11.53
CA ALA A 221 -34.19 12.56 -11.35
C ALA A 221 -34.19 11.20 -12.05
N CYS A 222 -34.71 10.19 -11.35
CA CYS A 222 -35.05 8.88 -11.90
C CYS A 222 -36.56 8.69 -11.79
N ARG A 223 -37.20 8.22 -12.87
CA ARG A 223 -38.61 7.80 -12.89
C ARG A 223 -38.70 6.45 -13.58
N TYR A 224 -39.38 5.52 -12.93
CA TYR A 224 -39.68 4.20 -13.43
C TYR A 224 -41.17 4.13 -13.77
N TYR A 225 -41.46 3.70 -14.99
CA TYR A 225 -42.81 3.52 -15.51
C TYR A 225 -42.97 2.09 -15.99
N GLU A 226 -43.83 1.32 -15.33
CA GLU A 226 -44.12 -0.06 -15.71
C GLU A 226 -44.87 -0.12 -17.04
N GLY A 227 -44.50 -1.07 -17.90
CA GLY A 227 -45.24 -1.39 -19.13
C GLY A 227 -45.16 -0.34 -20.24
N SER A 228 -44.28 0.67 -20.13
CA SER A 228 -44.11 1.69 -21.15
C SER A 228 -42.88 1.43 -22.02
N ASP A 229 -43.01 1.63 -23.34
CA ASP A 229 -41.87 1.57 -24.26
C ASP A 229 -40.96 2.79 -24.07
N PHE A 230 -39.65 2.54 -24.07
CA PHE A 230 -38.62 3.57 -23.98
C PHE A 230 -38.70 4.54 -25.17
N GLN A 231 -38.99 4.05 -26.38
CA GLN A 231 -39.05 4.91 -27.57
C GLN A 231 -40.17 5.95 -27.45
N LEU A 232 -41.33 5.54 -26.94
CA LEU A 232 -42.46 6.45 -26.70
C LEU A 232 -42.09 7.53 -25.68
N TRP A 233 -41.47 7.15 -24.56
CA TRP A 233 -41.00 8.11 -23.56
C TRP A 233 -39.93 9.06 -24.10
N ALA A 234 -38.97 8.56 -24.88
CA ALA A 234 -37.94 9.39 -25.50
C ALA A 234 -38.56 10.41 -26.48
N GLN A 235 -39.54 10.00 -27.29
CA GLN A 235 -40.28 10.89 -28.19
C GLN A 235 -41.08 11.93 -27.42
N MET A 236 -41.83 11.53 -26.38
CA MET A 236 -42.59 12.45 -25.54
C MET A 236 -41.69 13.47 -24.84
N PHE A 237 -40.56 13.00 -24.29
CA PHE A 237 -39.57 13.86 -23.65
C PHE A 237 -38.95 14.83 -24.66
N TRP A 238 -38.63 14.37 -25.87
CA TRP A 238 -38.13 15.22 -26.94
C TRP A 238 -39.14 16.29 -27.36
N MET A 239 -40.41 15.91 -27.58
CA MET A 239 -41.49 16.86 -27.90
C MET A 239 -41.68 17.94 -26.81
N VAL A 240 -41.51 17.57 -25.54
CA VAL A 240 -41.55 18.53 -24.43
C VAL A 240 -40.36 19.48 -24.50
N LEU A 241 -39.15 18.97 -24.76
CA LEU A 241 -37.93 19.79 -24.85
C LEU A 241 -37.92 20.73 -26.07
N THR A 242 -38.48 20.29 -27.20
CA THR A 242 -38.60 21.12 -28.41
C THR A 242 -39.79 22.06 -28.38
N GLY A 243 -40.68 21.92 -27.39
CA GLY A 243 -41.91 22.73 -27.27
C GLY A 243 -43.00 22.33 -28.27
N GLU A 244 -42.89 21.16 -28.90
CA GLU A 244 -43.85 20.63 -29.88
C GLU A 244 -45.04 19.91 -29.22
N LEU A 245 -45.04 19.80 -27.89
CA LEU A 245 -46.18 19.27 -27.15
C LEU A 245 -47.34 20.28 -27.18
N HIS A 246 -48.13 20.25 -28.25
CA HIS A 246 -49.45 20.88 -28.26
C HIS A 246 -50.32 20.14 -27.23
N LEU A 247 -50.46 20.70 -26.04
CA LEU A 247 -51.49 20.30 -25.09
C LEU A 247 -52.83 20.43 -25.82
N ALA A 248 -53.39 19.31 -26.28
CA ALA A 248 -54.78 19.24 -26.67
C ALA A 248 -55.59 19.53 -25.41
N VAL A 249 -55.92 20.80 -25.19
CA VAL A 249 -56.88 21.23 -24.20
C VAL A 249 -58.17 20.49 -24.55
N ALA A 250 -58.53 19.51 -23.72
CA ALA A 250 -59.81 18.85 -23.81
C ALA A 250 -60.90 19.91 -23.66
N SER A 251 -61.62 20.17 -24.75
CA SER A 251 -62.83 20.97 -24.75
C SER A 251 -63.84 20.34 -23.78
N PRO A 252 -64.37 21.06 -22.79
CA PRO A 252 -65.52 20.60 -22.04
C PRO A 252 -66.76 20.91 -22.89
N THR A 253 -67.14 20.01 -23.78
CA THR A 253 -68.47 20.05 -24.40
C THR A 253 -69.40 19.11 -23.65
N LEU A 254 -70.20 19.75 -22.81
CA LEU A 254 -71.50 19.34 -22.32
C LEU A 254 -72.31 18.59 -23.39
N VAL A 255 -72.83 17.41 -23.05
CA VAL A 255 -74.21 17.00 -23.26
C VAL A 255 -74.67 16.27 -22.01
#